data_AF-A0A173TFM4-F1
#
_entry.id   AF-A0A173TFM4-F1
#
_cell.length_a   1.000
_cell.length_b   1.000
_cell.length_c   1.000
_cell.angle_alpha   90.00
_cell.angle_beta   90.00
_cell.angle_gamma   90.00
#
_symmetry.space_group_name_H-M   'P 1'
#
loop_
_entity.id
_entity.type
_entity.pdbx_description
1 polymer ?
#
loop_
_entity_poly.entity_id
_entity_poly.type
_entity_poly.pdbx_seq_one_letter_code
_entity_poly.pdbx_strand_id
1 'polypeptide(L)'
;MKCYVIMSEDNLLPDVTETDIFSDYEKNPSDYIRCLYWLYVALSKRENYYEINSPTAFGDPEYTRYVGMVTGILMVTGWEEILTEDQIIIKNKRRKILVVDRIKRSDSFYKEKAEINELLRDLR
;
A
#
# COMPACT_ATOMS: atom_id res chain seq x y z
N MET A 1 -5.71 20.18 -9.09
CA MET A 1 -5.32 19.16 -8.10
C MET A 1 -4.19 18.35 -8.71
N LYS A 2 -3.04 18.31 -8.05
CA LYS A 2 -1.84 17.59 -8.53
C LYS A 2 -2.10 16.08 -8.44
N CYS A 3 -1.68 15.33 -9.44
CA CYS A 3 -1.62 13.87 -9.38
C CYS A 3 -0.21 13.50 -8.92
N TYR A 4 -0.10 12.60 -7.95
CA TYR A 4 1.17 12.08 -7.47
C TYR A 4 1.45 10.75 -8.16
N VAL A 5 2.64 10.59 -8.72
CA VAL A 5 3.11 9.36 -9.33
C VAL A 5 4.34 8.94 -8.55
N ILE A 6 4.24 7.81 -7.86
CA ILE A 6 5.29 7.28 -7.02
C ILE A 6 5.79 5.98 -7.65
N MET A 7 7.07 5.98 -7.99
CA MET A 7 7.76 4.84 -8.57
C MET A 7 8.50 4.11 -7.44
N SER A 8 8.50 2.79 -7.48
CA SER A 8 9.32 1.98 -6.57
C SER A 8 10.78 2.03 -7.02
N GLU A 9 11.68 2.38 -6.10
CA GLU A 9 13.12 2.17 -6.26
C GLU A 9 13.47 0.93 -5.42
N ASP A 10 14.07 -0.08 -6.03
CA ASP A 10 14.55 -1.29 -5.35
C ASP A 10 13.50 -2.07 -4.52
N ASN A 11 12.64 -2.84 -5.19
CA ASN A 11 11.63 -3.76 -4.61
C ASN A 11 10.70 -3.19 -3.52
N LEU A 12 10.83 -1.91 -3.16
CA LEU A 12 10.11 -1.25 -2.10
C LEU A 12 9.56 0.07 -2.60
N LEU A 13 8.43 0.46 -2.06
CA LEU A 13 7.96 1.83 -2.16
C LEU A 13 8.82 2.75 -1.28
N PRO A 14 9.13 3.96 -1.75
CA PRO A 14 9.95 4.90 -0.98
C PRO A 14 9.24 5.32 0.32
N ASP A 15 10.03 5.76 1.29
CA ASP A 15 9.47 6.34 2.50
C ASP A 15 8.69 7.62 2.15
N VAL A 16 7.66 7.97 2.93
CA VAL A 16 6.86 9.16 2.64
C VAL A 16 7.71 10.42 2.58
N THR A 17 8.77 10.50 3.40
CA THR A 17 9.69 11.64 3.46
C THR A 17 10.49 11.86 2.17
N GLU A 18 10.60 10.82 1.34
CA GLU A 18 11.28 10.86 0.04
C GLU A 18 10.34 11.28 -1.10
N THR A 19 9.06 11.51 -0.79
CA THR A 19 8.03 11.86 -1.79
C THR A 19 7.63 13.33 -1.73
N ASP A 20 7.18 13.86 -2.87
CA ASP A 20 6.54 15.17 -2.98
C ASP A 20 5.35 15.34 -2.02
N ILE A 21 4.68 14.25 -1.62
CA ILE A 21 3.53 14.28 -0.71
C ILE A 21 3.94 14.83 0.65
N PHE A 22 5.11 14.42 1.16
CA PHE A 22 5.62 14.92 2.44
C PHE A 22 5.96 16.40 2.36
N SER A 23 6.69 16.81 1.33
CA SER A 23 7.02 18.22 1.09
C SER A 23 5.77 19.11 1.00
N ASP A 24 4.72 18.63 0.32
CA ASP A 24 3.46 19.36 0.21
C ASP A 24 2.68 19.39 1.54
N TYR A 25 2.77 18.32 2.33
CA TYR A 25 2.19 18.27 3.68
C TYR A 25 2.85 19.24 4.65
N GLU A 26 4.18 19.28 4.70
CA GLU A 26 4.92 20.19 5.57
C GLU A 26 4.63 21.66 5.24
N LYS A 27 4.52 21.98 3.95
CA LYS A 27 4.25 23.35 3.48
C LYS A 27 2.78 23.75 3.65
N ASN A 28 1.85 22.82 3.44
CA ASN A 28 0.41 23.10 3.51
C ASN A 28 -0.42 21.88 3.97
N PRO A 29 -0.60 21.71 5.29
CA PRO A 29 -1.28 20.56 5.88
C PRO A 29 -2.81 20.70 5.84
N SER A 30 -3.38 20.96 4.65
CA SER A 30 -4.83 20.91 4.45
C SER A 30 -5.39 19.51 4.73
N ASP A 31 -6.68 19.39 5.06
CA ASP A 31 -7.30 18.09 5.34
C ASP A 31 -7.18 17.11 4.16
N TYR A 32 -7.26 17.63 2.93
CA TYR A 32 -7.00 16.84 1.73
C TYR A 32 -5.58 16.27 1.70
N ILE A 33 -4.56 17.10 1.96
CA ILE A 33 -3.15 16.68 1.96
C ILE A 33 -2.85 15.76 3.15
N ARG A 34 -3.48 15.98 4.31
CA ARG A 34 -3.43 15.06 5.45
C ARG A 34 -3.96 13.67 5.09
N CYS A 35 -5.13 13.60 4.44
CA CYS A 35 -5.69 12.33 3.99
C CYS A 35 -4.76 11.63 2.99
N LEU A 36 -4.18 12.38 2.05
CA LEU A 36 -3.24 11.83 1.08
C LEU A 36 -1.94 11.33 1.74
N TYR A 37 -1.40 12.09 2.69
CA TYR A 37 -0.22 11.71 3.47
C TYR A 37 -0.46 10.39 4.22
N TRP A 38 -1.53 10.31 5.00
CA TRP A 38 -1.84 9.09 5.76
C TRP A 38 -2.19 7.91 4.88
N LEU A 39 -2.84 8.17 3.73
CA LEU A 39 -3.10 7.13 2.74
C LEU A 39 -1.80 6.56 2.19
N TYR A 40 -0.87 7.42 1.78
CA TYR A 40 0.42 6.97 1.26
C TYR A 40 1.22 6.21 2.32
N VAL A 41 1.27 6.68 3.56
CA VAL A 41 1.93 5.96 4.66
C VAL A 41 1.34 4.56 4.86
N ALA A 42 0.01 4.44 4.85
CA ALA A 42 -0.65 3.14 5.00
C ALA A 42 -0.42 2.23 3.79
N LEU A 43 -0.47 2.79 2.57
CA LEU A 43 -0.19 2.07 1.33
C LEU A 43 1.27 1.58 1.27
N SER A 44 2.24 2.44 1.54
CA SER A 44 3.67 2.08 1.56
C SER A 44 3.92 0.92 2.53
N LYS A 45 3.36 0.98 3.74
CA LYS A 45 3.46 -0.12 4.72
C LYS A 45 2.73 -1.39 4.28
N ARG A 46 1.55 -1.27 3.66
CA ARG A 46 0.78 -2.41 3.15
C ARG A 46 1.54 -3.12 2.02
N GLU A 47 2.05 -2.36 1.07
CA GLU A 47 2.77 -2.91 -0.08
C GLU A 47 4.12 -3.46 0.36
N ASN A 48 4.94 -2.71 1.11
CA ASN A 48 6.26 -3.19 1.52
C ASN A 48 6.21 -4.37 2.49
N TYR A 49 5.05 -4.64 3.13
CA TYR A 49 4.91 -5.61 4.23
C TYR A 49 5.57 -6.96 3.98
N TYR A 50 5.31 -7.58 2.82
CA TYR A 50 5.79 -8.93 2.51
C TYR A 50 7.20 -8.98 1.91
N GLU A 51 7.81 -7.84 1.59
CA GLU A 51 9.25 -7.80 1.31
C GLU A 51 10.08 -7.77 2.60
N ILE A 52 9.49 -7.27 3.69
CA ILE A 52 10.17 -7.13 4.98
C ILE A 52 9.74 -8.17 6.02
N ASN A 53 8.65 -8.90 5.79
CA ASN A 53 8.14 -9.94 6.66
C ASN A 53 7.81 -11.21 5.88
N SER A 54 8.14 -12.38 6.45
CA SER A 54 7.68 -13.66 5.95
C SER A 54 6.18 -13.85 6.21
N PRO A 55 5.44 -14.51 5.30
CA PRO A 55 4.06 -14.90 5.55
C PRO A 55 3.97 -15.85 6.75
N THR A 56 2.87 -15.77 7.51
CA THR A 56 2.67 -16.61 8.70
C THR A 56 1.38 -17.44 8.61
N ALA A 57 1.35 -18.59 9.28
CA ALA A 57 0.20 -19.51 9.26
C ALA A 57 -1.07 -18.96 9.92
N PHE A 58 -0.93 -18.01 10.86
CA PHE A 58 -2.04 -17.41 11.59
C PHE A 58 -2.52 -16.08 10.98
N GLY A 59 -1.97 -15.72 9.81
CA GLY A 59 -2.16 -14.42 9.19
C GLY A 59 -1.42 -13.31 9.93
N ASP A 60 -1.41 -12.13 9.32
CA ASP A 60 -0.57 -11.02 9.72
C ASP A 60 -1.44 -9.86 10.24
N PRO A 61 -1.59 -9.71 11.57
CA PRO A 61 -2.46 -8.68 12.15
C PRO A 61 -2.05 -7.27 11.73
N GLU A 62 -0.76 -7.04 11.53
CA GLU A 62 -0.24 -5.76 11.11
C GLU A 62 -0.56 -5.45 9.65
N TYR A 63 -0.45 -6.42 8.74
CA TYR A 63 -0.92 -6.27 7.37
C TYR A 63 -2.43 -5.96 7.33
N THR A 64 -3.21 -6.71 8.11
CA THR A 64 -4.67 -6.49 8.22
C THR A 64 -4.99 -5.08 8.73
N ARG A 65 -4.20 -4.57 9.69
CA ARG A 65 -4.32 -3.18 10.15
C ARG A 65 -4.07 -2.18 9.02
N TYR A 66 -3.04 -2.38 8.19
CA TYR A 66 -2.76 -1.47 7.07
C TYR A 66 -3.86 -1.51 6.00
N VAL A 67 -4.39 -2.70 5.69
CA VAL A 67 -5.59 -2.84 4.84
C VAL A 67 -6.78 -2.06 5.42
N GLY A 68 -7.02 -2.18 6.73
CA GLY A 68 -8.09 -1.47 7.42
C GLY A 68 -7.90 0.06 7.39
N MET A 69 -6.67 0.55 7.58
CA MET A 69 -6.35 1.98 7.50
C MET A 69 -6.60 2.55 6.10
N VAL A 70 -6.11 1.87 5.05
CA VAL A 70 -6.37 2.27 3.65
C VAL A 70 -7.87 2.32 3.39
N THR A 71 -8.59 1.25 3.74
CA THR A 71 -10.04 1.15 3.57
C THR A 71 -10.78 2.29 4.27
N GLY A 72 -10.44 2.57 5.53
CA GLY A 72 -11.07 3.64 6.31
C GLY A 72 -10.88 5.02 5.69
N ILE A 73 -9.66 5.33 5.19
CA ILE A 73 -9.39 6.61 4.53
C ILE A 73 -10.17 6.72 3.22
N LEU A 74 -10.21 5.66 2.41
CA LEU A 74 -10.98 5.64 1.15
C LEU A 74 -12.47 5.86 1.41
N MET A 75 -13.04 5.23 2.45
CA MET A 75 -14.44 5.41 2.83
C MET A 75 -14.76 6.85 3.25
N VAL A 76 -13.92 7.46 4.09
CA VAL A 76 -14.17 8.84 4.58
C VAL A 76 -14.00 9.87 3.46
N THR A 77 -13.05 9.66 2.56
CA THR A 77 -12.75 10.60 1.47
C THR A 77 -13.66 10.42 0.24
N GLY A 78 -14.32 9.27 0.12
CA GLY A 78 -15.04 8.87 -1.09
C GLY A 78 -14.09 8.63 -2.28
N TRP A 79 -12.83 8.32 -2.01
CA TRP A 79 -11.86 7.94 -3.04
C TRP A 79 -11.97 6.45 -3.34
N GLU A 80 -11.60 6.08 -4.55
CA GLU A 80 -11.69 4.73 -5.08
C GLU A 80 -10.28 4.20 -5.34
N GLU A 81 -10.00 2.99 -4.88
CA GLU A 81 -8.79 2.25 -5.22
C GLU A 81 -9.07 1.33 -6.43
N ILE A 82 -8.21 1.42 -7.44
CA ILE A 82 -8.20 0.55 -8.60
C ILE A 82 -6.86 -0.17 -8.61
N LEU A 83 -6.92 -1.49 -8.47
CA LEU A 83 -5.76 -2.36 -8.55
C LEU A 83 -5.60 -2.87 -9.98
N THR A 84 -4.41 -2.70 -10.53
CA THR A 84 -3.98 -3.29 -11.79
C THR A 84 -2.81 -4.24 -11.53
N GLU A 85 -2.31 -4.89 -12.57
CA GLU A 85 -1.13 -5.76 -12.46
C GLU A 85 0.08 -4.98 -11.94
N ASP A 86 0.34 -3.82 -12.52
CA ASP A 86 1.55 -3.03 -12.24
C ASP A 86 1.33 -1.84 -11.30
N GLN A 87 0.08 -1.41 -11.07
CA GLN A 87 -0.18 -0.16 -10.37
C GLN A 87 -1.37 -0.22 -9.43
N ILE A 88 -1.29 0.58 -8.38
CA ILE A 88 -2.40 0.97 -7.49
C ILE A 88 -2.76 2.41 -7.85
N ILE A 89 -4.03 2.62 -8.22
CA ILE A 89 -4.51 3.94 -8.67
C ILE A 89 -5.63 4.39 -7.74
N ILE A 90 -5.41 5.51 -7.06
CA ILE A 90 -6.43 6.18 -6.23
C ILE A 90 -7.08 7.28 -7.06
N LYS A 91 -8.41 7.26 -7.14
CA LYS A 91 -9.21 8.24 -7.88
C LYS A 91 -10.27 8.89 -7.02
N ASN A 92 -10.66 10.08 -7.43
CA ASN A 92 -11.91 10.70 -7.03
C ASN A 92 -12.73 10.94 -8.30
N LYS A 93 -13.76 10.11 -8.51
CA LYS A 93 -14.54 10.06 -9.74
C LYS A 93 -13.61 9.87 -10.95
N ARG A 94 -13.57 10.84 -11.88
CA ARG A 94 -12.73 10.79 -13.09
C ARG A 94 -11.30 11.25 -12.87
N ARG A 95 -10.94 11.78 -11.70
CA ARG A 95 -9.62 12.39 -11.43
C ARG A 95 -8.72 11.38 -10.73
N LYS A 96 -7.51 11.18 -11.26
CA LYS A 96 -6.43 10.48 -10.55
C LYS A 96 -5.84 11.38 -9.47
N ILE A 97 -5.66 10.82 -8.29
CA ILE A 97 -5.08 11.49 -7.12
C ILE A 97 -3.65 10.99 -6.92
N LEU A 98 -3.51 9.68 -6.83
CA LEU A 98 -2.26 9.00 -6.53
C LEU A 98 -2.16 7.77 -7.42
N VAL A 99 -0.98 7.57 -7.99
CA VAL A 99 -0.59 6.39 -8.75
C VAL A 99 0.68 5.86 -8.11
N VAL A 100 0.67 4.59 -7.74
CA VAL A 100 1.78 3.92 -7.09
C VAL A 100 2.09 2.66 -7.87
N ASP A 101 3.35 2.45 -8.23
CA ASP A 101 3.76 1.20 -8.86
C ASP A 101 3.75 0.06 -7.84
N ARG A 102 3.30 -1.12 -8.27
CA ARG A 102 3.29 -2.31 -7.43
C ARG A 102 4.68 -2.90 -7.39
N ILE A 103 5.11 -3.22 -6.18
CA ILE A 103 6.37 -3.91 -5.98
C ILE A 103 6.25 -5.36 -6.45
N LYS A 104 7.27 -5.82 -7.17
CA LYS A 104 7.37 -7.23 -7.56
C LYS A 104 7.78 -8.05 -6.34
N ARG A 105 7.01 -9.09 -6.05
CA ARG A 105 7.33 -10.02 -4.97
C ARG A 105 8.43 -10.96 -5.39
N SER A 106 9.33 -11.27 -4.47
CA SER A 106 10.35 -12.30 -4.66
C SER A 106 9.75 -13.70 -4.81
N ASP A 107 10.42 -14.59 -5.55
CA ASP A 107 9.99 -16.00 -5.70
C ASP A 107 9.97 -16.74 -4.35
N SER A 108 10.86 -16.36 -3.42
CA SER A 108 10.90 -16.90 -2.05
C SER A 108 9.59 -16.69 -1.31
N PHE A 109 8.96 -15.51 -1.44
CA PHE A 109 7.67 -15.23 -0.82
C PHE A 109 6.59 -16.22 -1.28
N TYR A 110 6.50 -16.49 -2.58
CA TYR A 110 5.51 -17.42 -3.13
C TYR A 110 5.74 -18.85 -2.67
N LYS A 111 7.00 -19.26 -2.53
CA LYS A 111 7.37 -20.58 -2.03
C LYS A 111 6.99 -20.76 -0.56
N GLU A 112 7.38 -19.83 0.32
CA GLU A 112 7.01 -19.88 1.75
C GLU A 112 5.49 -19.91 1.95
N LYS A 113 4.76 -19.11 1.17
CA LYS A 113 3.28 -19.13 1.20
C LYS A 113 2.70 -20.47 0.75
N ALA A 114 3.29 -21.14 -0.23
CA ALA A 114 2.85 -22.47 -0.66
C ALA A 114 3.05 -23.52 0.43
N GLU A 115 4.24 -23.53 1.06
CA GLU A 115 4.58 -24.46 2.15
C GLU A 115 3.63 -24.31 3.35
N ILE A 116 3.32 -23.07 3.75
CA ILE A 116 2.35 -22.81 4.84
C ILE A 116 0.96 -23.35 4.49
N ASN A 117 0.51 -23.18 3.24
CA ASN A 117 -0.80 -23.67 2.82
C ASN A 117 -0.89 -25.20 2.79
N GLU A 118 0.21 -25.90 2.49
CA GLU A 118 0.28 -27.36 2.57
C GLU A 118 0.16 -27.82 4.02
N LEU A 119 0.95 -27.22 4.94
CA LEU A 119 0.87 -27.52 6.37
C LEU A 119 -0.55 -27.33 6.95
N LEU A 120 -1.23 -26.25 6.56
CA LEU A 120 -2.60 -25.99 7.00
C LEU A 120 -3.62 -26.99 6.45
N ARG A 121 -3.37 -27.58 5.28
CA ARG A 121 -4.23 -28.64 4.72
C ARG A 121 -4.05 -29.95 5.49
N ASP A 122 -2.83 -30.30 5.86
CA ASP A 122 -2.53 -31.54 6.59
C ASP A 122 -3.04 -31.53 8.04
N LEU A 123 -3.24 -30.34 8.61
CA LEU A 123 -3.82 -30.14 9.95
C LEU A 123 -5.36 -30.23 9.98
N ARG A 124 -6.02 -30.29 8.83
CA ARG A 124 -7.48 -30.27 8.68
C ARG A 124 -8.08 -31.66 8.47
#